data_AF-A0A9E3H8R0-F1
#
_entry.id   AF-A0A9E3H8R0-F1
#
_cell.length_a   1.000
_cell.length_b   1.000
_cell.length_c   1.000
_cell.angle_alpha   90.00
_cell.angle_beta   90.00
_cell.angle_gamma   90.00
#
_symmetry.space_group_name_H-M   'P 1'
#
loop_
_entity.id
_entity.type
_entity.pdbx_description
1 polymer ?
#
loop_
_entity_poly.entity_id
_entity_poly.type
_entity_poly.pdbx_seq_one_letter_code
_entity_poly.pdbx_strand_id
1 'polypeptide(L)'
;MSKKSVPTTRIQNKTKLGEQIRNIADRLKQETEVQIKATSRILGAAAQISENHDRLINEVVDMVEEDLNQQTQTYQRDIYTVEILKKQFKILREAKDHFKLKASSWESLANKLNDPAFQKLMPENRPQSDQALKSKSNGMRKLEHDHKNLEGLTVRLEPDVAEMFPNSQAVNEALRFLIRVTNKNRC
;
A
#
# COMPACT_ATOMS: atom_id res chain seq x y z
N MET A 1 36.91 87.95 39.47
CA MET A 1 36.37 86.58 39.71
C MET A 1 35.59 86.16 38.48
N SER A 2 36.06 85.15 37.74
CA SER A 2 35.32 84.63 36.58
C SER A 2 35.45 83.12 36.54
N LYS A 3 34.44 82.41 37.05
CA LYS A 3 34.33 80.95 36.87
C LYS A 3 33.74 80.70 35.48
N LYS A 4 34.52 80.05 34.61
CA LYS A 4 34.12 79.65 33.26
C LYS A 4 33.47 78.27 33.35
N SER A 5 32.20 78.18 33.00
CA SER A 5 31.41 76.94 32.97
C SER A 5 31.84 76.06 31.79
N VAL A 6 32.07 74.76 32.05
CA VAL A 6 32.42 73.72 31.07
C VAL A 6 31.14 73.21 30.36
N PRO A 7 31.19 72.78 29.07
CA PRO A 7 29.98 72.52 28.28
C PRO A 7 29.38 71.13 28.55
N THR A 8 28.13 71.11 29.02
CA THR A 8 27.33 69.93 29.39
C THR A 8 26.85 69.07 28.19
N THR A 9 26.99 69.58 26.96
CA THR A 9 26.33 69.01 25.76
C THR A 9 26.97 67.70 25.25
N ARG A 10 28.26 67.45 25.51
CA ARG A 10 28.96 66.25 25.00
C ARG A 10 28.58 64.96 25.72
N ILE A 11 28.05 65.07 26.95
CA ILE A 11 27.69 63.92 27.79
C ILE A 11 26.32 63.34 27.38
N GLN A 12 25.38 64.20 26.96
CA GLN A 12 24.02 63.79 26.58
C GLN A 12 23.93 62.98 25.27
N ASN A 13 24.87 63.19 24.33
CA ASN A 13 24.90 62.44 23.07
C ASN A 13 25.44 61.01 23.24
N LYS A 14 26.34 60.80 24.22
CA LYS A 14 26.89 59.47 24.53
C LYS A 14 25.88 58.58 25.28
N THR A 15 25.08 59.16 26.18
CA THR A 15 24.01 58.43 26.86
C THR A 15 22.93 57.95 25.88
N LYS A 16 22.59 58.76 24.88
CA LYS A 16 21.63 58.39 23.82
C LYS A 16 22.09 57.21 22.96
N LEU A 17 23.36 57.17 22.56
CA LEU A 17 23.90 56.09 21.73
C LEU A 17 23.95 54.76 22.49
N GLY A 18 24.37 54.78 23.76
CA GLY A 18 24.42 53.57 24.59
C GLY A 18 23.03 52.98 24.88
N GLU A 19 22.00 53.82 24.96
CA GLU A 19 20.62 53.38 25.08
C GLU A 19 20.09 52.77 23.77
N GLN A 20 20.41 53.37 22.61
CA GLN A 20 20.10 52.78 21.31
C GLN A 20 20.75 51.41 21.11
N ILE A 21 22.03 51.26 21.48
CA ILE A 21 22.74 49.97 21.39
C ILE A 21 22.07 48.92 22.29
N ARG A 22 21.65 49.28 23.51
CA ARG A 22 20.92 48.37 24.40
C ARG A 22 19.56 47.97 23.82
N ASN A 23 18.78 48.93 23.33
CA ASN A 23 17.49 48.64 22.70
C ASN A 23 17.63 47.73 21.47
N ILE A 24 18.68 47.92 20.66
CA ILE A 24 18.97 47.03 19.52
C ILE A 24 19.32 45.63 20.02
N ALA A 25 20.17 45.51 21.04
CA ALA A 25 20.56 44.23 21.61
C ALA A 25 19.35 43.48 22.21
N ASP A 26 18.49 44.17 22.96
CA ASP A 26 17.28 43.59 23.56
C ASP A 26 16.31 43.11 22.48
N ARG A 27 16.13 43.90 21.42
CA ARG A 27 15.30 43.50 20.27
C ARG A 27 15.88 42.28 19.55
N LEU A 28 17.17 42.25 19.25
CA LEU A 28 17.83 41.10 18.62
C LEU A 28 17.71 39.83 19.48
N LYS A 29 17.81 39.98 20.80
CA LYS A 29 17.61 38.87 21.75
C LYS A 29 16.17 38.34 21.68
N GLN A 30 15.17 39.21 21.67
CA GLN A 30 13.77 38.78 21.53
C GLN A 30 13.49 38.10 20.18
N GLU A 31 14.01 38.66 19.08
CA GLU A 31 13.85 38.07 17.74
C GLU A 31 14.48 36.67 17.67
N THR A 32 15.66 36.47 18.26
CA THR A 32 16.32 35.16 18.31
C THR A 32 15.57 34.16 19.19
N GLU A 33 15.02 34.56 20.33
CA GLU A 33 14.16 33.68 21.16
C GLU A 33 12.90 33.22 20.40
N VAL A 34 12.26 34.13 19.66
CA VAL A 34 11.11 33.79 18.82
C VAL A 34 11.50 32.83 17.69
N GLN A 35 12.64 33.07 17.04
CA GLN A 35 13.16 32.17 16.00
C GLN A 35 13.48 30.78 16.55
N ILE A 36 14.19 30.68 17.67
CA ILE A 36 14.52 29.39 18.31
C ILE A 36 13.23 28.61 18.62
N LYS A 37 12.20 29.28 19.13
CA LYS A 37 10.89 28.68 19.42
C LYS A 37 10.15 28.24 18.15
N ALA A 38 10.22 29.01 17.08
CA ALA A 38 9.62 28.64 15.80
C ALA A 38 10.33 27.42 15.20
N THR A 39 11.66 27.44 15.18
CA THR A 39 12.48 26.35 14.65
C THR A 39 12.33 25.07 15.45
N SER A 40 12.24 25.13 16.78
CA SER A 40 12.03 23.93 17.61
C SER A 40 10.66 23.30 17.37
N ARG A 41 9.62 24.11 17.15
CA ARG A 41 8.29 23.62 16.76
C ARG A 41 8.29 22.96 15.37
N ILE A 42 8.98 23.57 14.40
CA ILE A 42 9.15 22.99 13.07
C ILE A 42 9.90 21.66 13.15
N LEU A 43 10.99 21.58 13.92
CA LEU A 43 11.76 20.35 14.11
C LEU A 43 10.93 19.25 14.80
N GLY A 44 10.14 19.61 15.81
CA GLY A 44 9.23 18.67 16.47
C GLY A 44 8.16 18.12 15.52
N ALA A 45 7.55 18.98 14.71
CA ALA A 45 6.60 18.55 13.68
C ALA A 45 7.27 17.67 12.62
N ALA A 46 8.48 18.02 12.19
CA ALA A 46 9.24 17.22 11.22
C ALA A 46 9.59 15.84 11.78
N ALA A 47 9.98 15.73 13.06
CA ALA A 47 10.22 14.47 13.73
C ALA A 47 8.96 13.59 13.76
N GLN A 48 7.80 14.18 14.10
CA GLN A 48 6.52 13.47 14.08
C GLN A 48 6.13 13.01 12.67
N ILE A 49 6.39 13.83 11.65
CA ILE A 49 6.15 13.45 10.25
C ILE A 49 7.07 12.29 9.84
N SER A 50 8.33 12.29 10.26
CA SER A 50 9.25 11.17 10.01
C SER A 50 8.74 9.88 10.62
N GLU A 51 8.31 9.92 11.89
CA GLU A 51 7.74 8.77 12.57
C GLU A 51 6.47 8.25 11.87
N ASN A 52 5.60 9.15 11.41
CA ASN A 52 4.43 8.78 10.62
C ASN A 52 4.83 8.11 9.29
N HIS A 53 5.85 8.64 8.61
CA HIS A 53 6.34 8.05 7.37
C HIS A 53 6.91 6.65 7.59
N ASP A 54 7.72 6.45 8.63
CA ASP A 54 8.27 5.13 8.96
C ASP A 54 7.15 4.12 9.25
N ARG A 55 6.09 4.54 9.95
CA ARG A 55 4.91 3.71 10.18
C ARG A 55 4.18 3.36 8.88
N LEU A 56 3.92 4.35 8.02
CA LEU A 56 3.26 4.14 6.73
C LEU A 56 4.06 3.21 5.83
N ILE A 57 5.38 3.36 5.81
CA ILE A 57 6.28 2.46 5.07
C ILE A 57 6.10 1.03 5.57
N ASN A 58 6.14 0.80 6.88
CA ASN A 58 5.97 -0.54 7.44
C ASN A 58 4.60 -1.15 7.12
N GLU A 59 3.52 -0.37 7.27
CA GLU A 59 2.15 -0.84 6.96
C GLU A 59 1.99 -1.20 5.48
N VAL A 60 2.54 -0.39 4.57
CA VAL A 60 2.53 -0.71 3.13
C VAL A 60 3.38 -1.93 2.84
N VAL A 61 4.54 -2.10 3.50
CA VAL A 61 5.37 -3.31 3.36
C VAL A 61 4.60 -4.54 3.80
N ASP A 62 3.96 -4.51 4.97
CA ASP A 62 3.19 -5.63 5.49
C ASP A 62 2.03 -6.01 4.55
N MET A 63 1.28 -5.02 4.05
CA MET A 63 0.18 -5.28 3.09
C MET A 63 0.69 -5.83 1.76
N VAL A 64 1.79 -5.27 1.22
CA VAL A 64 2.38 -5.76 -0.04
C VAL A 64 2.93 -7.17 0.13
N GLU A 65 3.57 -7.46 1.26
CA GLU A 65 4.06 -8.79 1.58
C GLU A 65 2.91 -9.79 1.77
N GLU A 66 1.81 -9.38 2.41
CA GLU A 66 0.60 -10.19 2.51
C GLU A 66 0.00 -10.47 1.13
N ASP A 67 -0.14 -9.46 0.26
CA ASP A 67 -0.64 -9.63 -1.11
C ASP A 67 0.25 -10.55 -1.95
N LEU A 68 1.57 -10.43 -1.82
CA LEU A 68 2.53 -11.32 -2.49
C LEU A 68 2.46 -12.74 -1.94
N ASN A 69 2.27 -12.92 -0.64
CA ASN A 69 2.10 -14.22 -0.01
C ASN A 69 0.75 -14.86 -0.37
N GLN A 70 -0.34 -14.09 -0.43
CA GLN A 70 -1.62 -14.55 -0.96
C GLN A 70 -1.50 -14.96 -2.42
N GLN A 71 -0.82 -14.16 -3.27
CA GLN A 71 -0.52 -14.56 -4.64
C GLN A 71 0.29 -15.86 -4.68
N THR A 72 1.34 -15.98 -3.86
CA THR A 72 2.16 -17.20 -3.78
C THR A 72 1.31 -18.40 -3.35
N GLN A 73 0.39 -18.24 -2.42
CA GLN A 73 -0.58 -19.29 -2.05
C GLN A 73 -1.56 -19.61 -3.18
N THR A 74 -1.98 -18.63 -4.00
CA THR A 74 -2.75 -18.92 -5.23
C THR A 74 -1.92 -19.61 -6.31
N TYR A 75 -0.58 -19.54 -6.26
CA TYR A 75 0.34 -20.28 -7.13
C TYR A 75 0.85 -21.60 -6.53
N GLN A 76 0.69 -21.81 -5.21
CA GLN A 76 0.72 -23.15 -4.59
C GLN A 76 -0.60 -23.88 -4.88
N ARG A 77 -1.02 -23.89 -6.14
CA ARG A 77 -1.86 -24.97 -6.64
C ARG A 77 -0.97 -26.18 -6.65
N ASP A 78 -1.31 -27.20 -5.87
CA ASP A 78 -0.62 -28.48 -5.91
C ASP A 78 -0.55 -28.95 -7.37
N ILE A 79 0.62 -28.80 -7.99
CA ILE A 79 0.84 -29.36 -9.32
C ILE A 79 0.99 -30.86 -9.08
N TYR A 80 -0.09 -31.59 -9.31
CA TYR A 80 -0.11 -33.03 -9.18
C TYR A 80 0.66 -33.61 -10.36
N THR A 81 1.91 -33.99 -10.14
CA THR A 81 2.67 -34.82 -11.09
C THR A 81 2.41 -36.30 -10.81
N VAL A 82 2.60 -37.13 -11.83
CA VAL A 82 2.40 -38.59 -11.74
C VAL A 82 3.22 -39.21 -10.60
N GLU A 83 4.43 -38.73 -10.38
CA GLU A 83 5.33 -39.22 -9.33
C GLU A 83 4.84 -38.87 -7.92
N ILE A 84 4.29 -37.65 -7.73
CA ILE A 84 3.69 -37.24 -6.46
C ILE A 84 2.45 -38.10 -6.16
N LEU A 85 1.61 -38.33 -7.17
CA LEU A 85 0.40 -39.14 -7.03
C LEU A 85 0.71 -40.61 -6.70
N LYS A 86 1.73 -41.20 -7.35
CA LYS A 86 2.18 -42.57 -7.05
C LYS A 86 2.84 -42.69 -5.68
N LYS A 87 3.48 -41.62 -5.20
CA LYS A 87 4.06 -41.57 -3.85
C LYS A 87 2.99 -41.48 -2.77
N GLN A 88 1.94 -40.69 -3.01
CA GLN A 88 0.82 -40.52 -2.09
C GLN A 88 -0.14 -41.71 -2.10
N PHE A 89 -0.40 -42.28 -3.27
CA PHE A 89 -1.33 -43.39 -3.46
C PHE A 89 -0.60 -44.55 -4.14
N LYS A 90 -0.59 -45.72 -3.49
CA LYS A 90 0.13 -46.88 -4.03
C LYS A 90 -0.55 -47.46 -5.27
N ILE A 91 -1.86 -47.24 -5.43
CA ILE A 91 -2.67 -47.81 -6.51
C ILE A 91 -3.58 -46.73 -7.10
N LEU A 92 -3.74 -46.72 -8.43
CA LEU A 92 -4.58 -45.74 -9.14
C LEU A 92 -6.04 -45.76 -8.67
N ARG A 93 -6.56 -46.94 -8.29
CA ARG A 93 -7.91 -47.10 -7.77
C ARG A 93 -8.13 -46.30 -6.49
N GLU A 94 -7.16 -46.31 -5.58
CA GLU A 94 -7.19 -45.58 -4.31
C GLU A 94 -7.23 -44.07 -4.54
N ALA A 95 -6.38 -43.58 -5.45
CA ALA A 95 -6.38 -42.17 -5.84
C ALA A 95 -7.70 -41.77 -6.50
N LYS A 96 -8.25 -42.61 -7.39
CA LYS A 96 -9.54 -42.35 -8.04
C LYS A 96 -10.69 -42.27 -7.06
N ASP A 97 -10.70 -43.15 -6.05
CA ASP A 97 -11.74 -43.16 -5.02
C ASP A 97 -11.59 -41.95 -4.09
N HIS A 98 -10.36 -41.54 -3.76
CA HIS A 98 -10.06 -40.35 -2.97
C HIS A 98 -10.56 -39.06 -3.65
N PHE A 99 -10.19 -38.84 -4.91
CA PHE A 99 -10.60 -37.66 -5.67
C PHE A 99 -11.99 -37.80 -6.32
N LYS A 100 -12.63 -38.97 -6.19
CA LYS A 100 -13.91 -39.32 -6.83
C LYS A 100 -13.90 -39.04 -8.35
N LEU A 101 -12.75 -39.30 -8.98
CA LEU A 101 -12.50 -39.00 -10.38
C LEU A 101 -12.38 -40.26 -11.24
N LYS A 102 -12.96 -40.19 -12.44
CA LYS A 102 -12.78 -41.20 -13.47
C LYS A 102 -11.53 -40.88 -14.30
N ALA A 103 -10.49 -41.69 -14.11
CA ALA A 103 -9.29 -41.67 -14.94
C ALA A 103 -8.96 -43.09 -15.43
N SER A 104 -8.42 -43.18 -16.65
CA SER A 104 -7.93 -44.42 -17.27
C SER A 104 -6.43 -44.64 -17.01
N SER A 105 -5.69 -43.59 -16.64
CA SER A 105 -4.26 -43.65 -16.34
C SER A 105 -3.86 -42.59 -15.31
N TRP A 106 -2.65 -42.69 -14.77
CA TRP A 106 -2.11 -41.70 -13.81
C TRP A 106 -1.91 -40.33 -14.46
N GLU A 107 -1.53 -40.29 -15.74
CA GLU A 107 -1.37 -39.06 -16.51
C GLU A 107 -2.72 -38.38 -16.71
N SER A 108 -3.76 -39.17 -17.01
CA SER A 108 -5.13 -38.65 -17.13
C SER A 108 -5.65 -38.11 -15.80
N LEU A 109 -5.30 -38.76 -14.69
CA LEU A 109 -5.65 -38.28 -13.34
C LEU A 109 -4.90 -36.98 -13.00
N ALA A 110 -3.59 -36.93 -13.21
CA ALA A 110 -2.77 -35.74 -13.00
C ALA A 110 -3.27 -34.56 -13.82
N ASN A 111 -3.55 -34.76 -15.11
CA ASN A 111 -4.07 -33.72 -15.99
C ASN A 111 -5.44 -33.22 -15.54
N LYS A 112 -6.33 -34.11 -15.06
CA LYS A 112 -7.63 -33.73 -14.51
C LYS A 112 -7.53 -32.98 -13.18
N LEU A 113 -6.57 -33.33 -12.34
CA LEU A 113 -6.31 -32.64 -11.07
C LEU A 113 -5.62 -31.28 -11.26
N ASN A 114 -4.84 -31.15 -12.33
CA ASN A 114 -4.20 -29.89 -12.74
C ASN A 114 -5.12 -29.00 -13.59
N ASP A 115 -6.29 -29.50 -14.00
CA ASP A 115 -7.29 -28.73 -14.73
C ASP A 115 -7.93 -27.69 -13.78
N PRO A 116 -7.89 -26.38 -14.11
CA PRO A 116 -8.48 -25.33 -13.28
C PRO A 116 -9.99 -25.53 -13.02
N ALA A 117 -10.70 -26.25 -13.90
CA ALA A 117 -12.11 -26.58 -13.69
C ALA A 117 -12.34 -27.51 -12.49
N PHE A 118 -11.41 -28.45 -12.24
CA PHE A 118 -11.52 -29.40 -11.12
C PHE A 118 -11.03 -28.79 -9.81
N GLN A 119 -10.00 -27.95 -9.85
CA GLN A 119 -9.48 -27.25 -8.66
C GLN A 119 -10.47 -26.24 -8.09
N LYS A 120 -11.31 -25.63 -8.93
CA LYS A 120 -12.39 -24.72 -8.51
C LYS A 120 -13.54 -25.44 -7.78
N LEU A 121 -13.65 -26.76 -7.92
CA LEU A 121 -14.74 -27.58 -7.37
C LEU A 121 -14.35 -28.33 -6.10
N MET A 122 -13.10 -28.27 -5.66
CA MET A 122 -12.69 -28.83 -4.37
C MET A 122 -13.00 -27.81 -3.26
N PRO A 123 -13.85 -28.13 -2.28
CA PRO A 123 -13.92 -27.34 -1.06
C PRO A 123 -12.60 -27.51 -0.33
N GLU A 124 -11.94 -26.38 -0.11
CA GLU A 124 -10.77 -26.23 0.73
C GLU A 124 -11.06 -26.79 2.13
N ASN A 125 -10.68 -28.05 2.37
CA ASN A 125 -10.60 -28.61 3.73
C ASN A 125 -9.35 -28.04 4.40
N ARG A 126 -9.39 -26.76 4.77
CA ARG A 126 -8.55 -26.23 5.86
C ARG A 126 -9.41 -26.05 7.10
N PRO A 127 -8.94 -26.47 8.29
CA PRO A 127 -9.70 -26.34 9.52
C PRO A 127 -9.97 -24.85 9.81
N GLN A 128 -11.24 -24.54 10.04
CA GLN A 128 -11.71 -23.23 10.49
C GLN A 128 -10.99 -22.78 11.75
N SER A 129 -10.52 -21.54 11.77
CA SER A 129 -10.38 -20.77 13.00
C SER A 129 -11.28 -19.55 12.87
N ASP A 130 -12.31 -19.53 13.71
CA ASP A 130 -13.29 -18.47 13.82
C ASP A 130 -12.62 -17.14 14.21
N GLN A 131 -13.03 -16.04 13.57
CA GLN A 131 -13.42 -14.87 14.36
C GLN A 131 -14.37 -13.94 13.59
N ALA A 132 -15.55 -13.84 14.21
CA ALA A 132 -16.66 -12.93 14.04
C ALA A 132 -16.33 -11.54 13.45
N LEU A 133 -17.28 -11.01 12.66
CA LEU A 133 -17.89 -9.71 12.94
C LEU A 133 -19.28 -9.62 12.30
N LYS A 134 -20.28 -9.45 13.18
CA LYS A 134 -21.65 -9.07 12.84
C LYS A 134 -21.65 -7.67 12.22
N SER A 135 -22.41 -7.46 11.16
CA SER A 135 -23.04 -6.16 10.89
C SER A 135 -24.35 -6.37 10.13
N LYS A 136 -25.45 -6.14 10.86
CA LYS A 136 -26.78 -5.95 10.30
C LYS A 136 -26.81 -4.60 9.56
N SER A 137 -27.32 -4.57 8.33
CA SER A 137 -28.21 -3.49 7.92
C SER A 137 -29.19 -3.98 6.86
N ASN A 138 -30.48 -3.78 7.15
CA ASN A 138 -31.59 -3.92 6.22
C ASN A 138 -31.61 -2.71 5.28
N GLY A 139 -31.95 -2.91 4.01
CA GLY A 139 -32.28 -1.81 3.10
C GLY A 139 -32.49 -2.20 1.64
N MET A 140 -33.61 -2.86 1.34
CA MET A 140 -34.32 -2.91 0.04
C MET A 140 -33.66 -2.26 -1.20
N ARG A 141 -33.36 -3.06 -2.23
CA ARG A 141 -34.21 -3.13 -3.45
C ARG A 141 -33.84 -4.30 -4.36
N LYS A 142 -34.88 -5.06 -4.70
CA LYS A 142 -34.95 -6.16 -5.65
C LYS A 142 -34.53 -5.71 -7.06
N LEU A 143 -33.63 -6.45 -7.69
CA LEU A 143 -33.82 -6.92 -9.06
C LEU A 143 -33.02 -8.21 -9.24
N GLU A 144 -33.69 -9.34 -9.02
CA GLU A 144 -33.22 -10.65 -9.45
C GLU A 144 -33.26 -10.68 -10.97
N HIS A 145 -32.12 -10.88 -11.64
CA HIS A 145 -32.04 -11.69 -12.84
C HIS A 145 -30.97 -12.75 -12.58
N ASP A 146 -31.45 -13.99 -12.42
CA ASP A 146 -30.68 -15.20 -12.66
C ASP A 146 -29.90 -15.09 -13.97
N HIS A 147 -28.58 -15.25 -13.89
CA HIS A 147 -27.80 -16.20 -14.70
C HIS A 147 -26.36 -16.13 -14.21
N LYS A 148 -25.96 -17.13 -13.42
CA LYS A 148 -24.59 -17.32 -12.93
C LYS A 148 -23.68 -17.78 -14.09
N ASN A 149 -23.33 -16.85 -14.97
CA ASN A 149 -22.18 -17.00 -15.86
C ASN A 149 -21.11 -16.02 -15.39
N LEU A 150 -19.88 -16.51 -15.33
CA LEU A 150 -18.69 -15.76 -14.97
C LEU A 150 -18.36 -14.78 -16.11
N GLU A 151 -19.21 -13.77 -16.30
CA GLU A 151 -18.94 -12.71 -17.25
C GLU A 151 -17.82 -11.84 -16.66
N GLY A 152 -16.79 -11.60 -17.46
CA GLY A 152 -15.45 -11.20 -17.02
C GLY A 152 -15.41 -10.10 -15.95
N LEU A 153 -14.34 -10.13 -15.14
CA LEU A 153 -14.02 -9.09 -14.16
C LEU A 153 -14.28 -7.71 -14.77
N THR A 154 -15.39 -7.08 -14.36
CA THR A 154 -15.81 -5.79 -14.91
C THR A 154 -15.04 -4.70 -14.20
N VAL A 155 -14.03 -4.17 -14.88
CA VAL A 155 -13.22 -3.05 -14.39
C VAL A 155 -13.91 -1.75 -14.77
N ARG A 156 -14.26 -0.93 -13.78
CA ARG A 156 -14.80 0.42 -14.02
C ARG A 156 -13.65 1.39 -14.22
N LEU A 157 -13.72 2.15 -15.30
CA LEU A 157 -12.80 3.26 -15.59
C LEU A 157 -13.49 4.59 -15.24
N GLU A 158 -12.70 5.57 -14.85
CA GLU A 158 -13.17 6.95 -14.72
C GLU A 158 -13.58 7.52 -16.09
N PRO A 159 -14.50 8.51 -16.16
CA PRO A 159 -15.07 9.00 -17.43
C PRO A 159 -14.03 9.52 -18.43
N ASP A 160 -13.02 10.23 -17.94
CA ASP A 160 -11.90 10.76 -18.72
C ASP A 160 -11.01 9.64 -19.29
N VAL A 161 -10.77 8.59 -18.49
CA VAL A 161 -10.01 7.41 -18.93
C VAL A 161 -10.81 6.59 -19.95
N ALA A 162 -12.12 6.46 -19.77
CA ALA A 162 -13.00 5.79 -20.71
C ALA A 162 -13.11 6.54 -22.05
N GLU A 163 -13.06 7.88 -22.04
CA GLU A 163 -12.98 8.69 -23.25
C GLU A 163 -11.66 8.46 -24.01
N MET A 164 -10.54 8.38 -23.28
CA MET A 164 -9.23 8.16 -23.87
C MET A 164 -8.99 6.71 -24.34
N PHE A 165 -9.62 5.73 -23.69
CA PHE A 165 -9.55 4.31 -24.02
C PHE A 165 -10.94 3.72 -24.28
N PRO A 166 -11.52 3.97 -25.47
CA PRO A 166 -12.92 3.66 -25.75
C PRO A 166 -13.23 2.16 -25.86
N ASN A 167 -12.22 1.29 -25.89
CA ASN A 167 -12.40 -0.16 -25.98
C ASN A 167 -11.30 -0.94 -25.24
N SER A 168 -11.59 -2.22 -24.98
CA SER A 168 -10.68 -3.13 -24.27
C SER A 168 -9.37 -3.38 -25.02
N GLN A 169 -9.35 -3.31 -26.35
CA GLN A 169 -8.14 -3.48 -27.14
C GLN A 169 -7.14 -2.34 -26.91
N ALA A 170 -7.61 -1.09 -26.83
CA ALA A 170 -6.77 0.08 -26.55
C ALA A 170 -6.15 0.02 -25.15
N VAL A 171 -6.94 -0.36 -24.14
CA VAL A 171 -6.46 -0.56 -22.76
C VAL A 171 -5.38 -1.66 -22.71
N ASN A 172 -5.64 -2.80 -23.35
CA ASN A 172 -4.73 -3.94 -23.34
C ASN A 172 -3.38 -3.62 -24.01
N GLU A 173 -3.38 -2.88 -25.11
CA GLU A 173 -2.15 -2.46 -25.78
C GLU A 173 -1.35 -1.44 -24.96
N ALA A 174 -2.03 -0.50 -24.29
CA ALA A 174 -1.38 0.44 -23.38
C ALA A 174 -0.70 -0.28 -22.20
N LEU A 175 -1.38 -1.25 -21.59
CA LEU A 175 -0.83 -2.06 -20.50
C LEU A 175 0.36 -2.90 -20.96
N ARG A 176 0.27 -3.53 -22.13
CA ARG A 176 1.39 -4.28 -22.73
C ARG A 176 2.59 -3.39 -23.02
N PHE A 177 2.34 -2.17 -23.53
CA PHE A 177 3.39 -1.19 -23.78
C PHE A 177 4.08 -0.78 -22.48
N LEU A 178 3.31 -0.50 -21.42
CA LEU A 178 3.85 -0.17 -20.11
C LEU A 178 4.74 -1.29 -19.56
N ILE A 179 4.25 -2.55 -19.60
CA ILE A 179 5.03 -3.73 -19.19
C ILE A 179 6.34 -3.84 -19.99
N ARG A 180 6.30 -3.57 -21.31
CA ARG A 180 7.49 -3.63 -22.16
C ARG A 180 8.52 -2.56 -21.80
N VAL A 181 8.08 -1.33 -21.55
CA VAL A 181 8.97 -0.21 -21.17
C VAL A 181 9.56 -0.43 -19.77
N THR A 182 8.75 -0.85 -18.81
CA THR A 182 9.21 -1.09 -17.43
C THR A 182 10.18 -2.27 -17.34
N ASN A 183 9.97 -3.34 -18.12
CA ASN A 183 10.90 -4.46 -18.19
C ASN A 183 12.18 -4.15 -18.96
N LYS A 184 12.13 -3.22 -19.93
CA LYS A 184 13.32 -2.79 -20.69
C LYS A 184 14.25 -1.87 -19.90
N ASN A 185 13.74 -1.23 -18.84
CA ASN A 185 14.49 -0.31 -17.99
C ASN A 185 15.04 -0.97 -16.70
N ARG A 186 14.86 -2.29 -16.53
CA ARG A 186 15.57 -3.06 -15.49
C ARG A 186 16.96 -3.46 -16.01
N CYS A 187 17.88 -2.50 -16.00
CA CYS A 187 19.32 -2.72 -16.12
C CYS A 187 19.99 -2.40 -14.78
#